data_AF-A0A7C6YP62-F1
#
_entry.id   AF-A0A7C6YP62-F1
#
_cell.length_a   1.000
_cell.length_b   1.000
_cell.length_c   1.000
_cell.angle_alpha   90.00
_cell.angle_beta   90.00
_cell.angle_gamma   90.00
#
_symmetry.space_group_name_H-M   'P 1'
#
loop_
_entity.id
_entity.type
_entity.pdbx_description
1 polymer ?
#
loop_
_entity_poly.entity_id
_entity_poly.type
_entity_poly.pdbx_seq_one_letter_code
_entity_poly.pdbx_strand_id
1 'polypeptide(L)' 'MVVKKWELEKGANCYNCGDATIHNIKVDQYHIKIRCRDCGFTRYYAFHMVDLPAKTD' A
#
# COMPACT_ATOMS: atom_id res chain seq x y z
N MET A 1 11.60 -15.09 -9.01
CA MET A 1 10.37 -14.41 -9.49
C MET A 1 10.45 -12.95 -9.05
N VAL A 2 10.45 -12.00 -9.99
CA VAL A 2 10.46 -10.57 -9.64
C VAL A 2 9.03 -10.16 -9.34
N VAL A 3 8.73 -9.88 -8.07
CA VAL A 3 7.42 -9.35 -7.69
C VAL A 3 7.31 -7.94 -8.26
N LYS A 4 6.28 -7.68 -9.08
CA LYS A 4 6.01 -6.35 -9.62
C LYS A 4 5.67 -5.42 -8.47
N LYS A 5 6.37 -4.29 -8.39
CA LYS A 5 6.15 -3.25 -7.38
C LYS A 5 5.68 -1.98 -8.06
N TRP A 6 4.67 -1.34 -7.49
CA TRP A 6 4.26 -0.01 -7.84
C TRP A 6 4.67 0.97 -6.74
N GLU A 7 5.21 2.11 -7.14
CA GLU A 7 5.51 3.23 -6.26
C GLU A 7 4.62 4.41 -6.68
N LEU A 8 3.86 4.93 -5.71
CA LEU A 8 2.86 5.96 -5.91
C LEU A 8 3.02 7.04 -4.85
N GLU A 9 2.48 8.22 -5.14
CA GLU A 9 2.49 9.37 -4.24
C GLU A 9 1.07 9.93 -4.09
N LYS A 10 0.67 10.27 -2.86
CA LYS A 10 -0.66 10.85 -2.61
C LYS A 10 -0.63 11.85 -1.47
N GLY A 11 -1.16 13.06 -1.71
CA GLY A 11 -1.48 14.03 -0.66
C GLY A 11 -2.71 13.62 0.16
N ALA A 12 -2.57 13.57 1.48
CA ALA A 12 -3.63 13.28 2.45
C ALA A 12 -3.24 13.76 3.86
N ASN A 13 -4.21 13.90 4.76
CA ASN A 13 -3.92 14.16 6.18
C ASN A 13 -3.28 12.93 6.82
N CYS A 14 -2.16 13.12 7.52
CA CYS A 14 -1.51 12.05 8.26
C CYS A 14 -2.29 11.76 9.54
N TYR A 15 -2.60 10.49 9.79
CA TYR A 15 -3.27 10.08 11.02
C TYR A 15 -2.44 10.36 12.29
N ASN A 16 -1.11 10.36 12.18
CA ASN A 16 -0.22 10.53 13.32
C ASN A 16 0.13 11.99 13.59
N CYS A 17 0.65 12.74 12.60
CA CYS A 17 1.00 14.16 12.82
C CYS A 17 -0.15 15.13 12.57
N GLY A 18 -1.24 14.70 11.92
CA GLY A 18 -2.40 15.55 11.61
C GLY A 18 -2.22 16.40 10.34
N ASP A 19 -0.99 16.58 9.86
CA ASP A 19 -0.69 17.46 8.73
C ASP A 19 -1.16 16.90 7.39
N ALA A 20 -1.60 17.81 6.50
CA ALA A 20 -1.83 17.51 5.10
C ALA A 20 -0.47 17.35 4.39
N THR A 21 -0.09 16.12 4.06
CA THR A 21 1.25 15.81 3.53
C THR A 21 1.23 14.73 2.47
N ILE A 22 2.34 14.62 1.72
CA ILE A 22 2.50 13.57 0.74
C ILE A 22 2.89 12.26 1.43
N HIS A 23 2.21 11.20 1.07
CA HIS A 23 2.51 9.84 1.48
C HIS A 23 3.11 9.06 0.31
N ASN A 24 4.17 8.31 0.59
CA ASN A 24 4.74 7.33 -0.32
C ASN A 24 3.99 6.01 -0.15
N ILE A 25 3.43 5.50 -1.24
CA ILE A 25 2.65 4.27 -1.26
C ILE A 25 3.42 3.25 -2.10
N LYS A 26 3.76 2.12 -1.50
CA LYS A 26 4.33 0.97 -2.20
C LYS A 26 3.30 -0.14 -2.23
N VAL A 27 3.01 -0.66 -3.42
CA VAL A 27 2.07 -1.76 -3.63
C VAL A 27 2.82 -2.90 -4.28
N ASP A 28 2.67 -4.10 -3.72
CA ASP A 28 3.05 -5.34 -4.38
C ASP A 28 1.87 -6.32 -4.35
N GLN A 29 2.08 -7.53 -4.86
CA GLN A 29 1.01 -8.53 -4.96
C GLN A 29 0.48 -8.97 -3.58
N TYR A 30 1.21 -8.76 -2.50
CA TYR A 30 0.84 -9.22 -1.16
C TYR A 30 0.58 -8.09 -0.17
N HIS A 31 1.12 -6.89 -0.41
CA HIS A 31 1.07 -5.82 0.58
C HIS A 31 0.89 -4.42 -0.02
N ILE A 32 0.30 -3.54 0.79
CA ILE A 32 0.43 -2.09 0.64
C ILE A 32 1.19 -1.54 1.84
N LYS A 33 2.18 -0.70 1.59
CA LYS A 33 2.88 0.11 2.59
C LYS A 33 2.66 1.59 2.29
N ILE A 34 2.03 2.32 3.20
CA ILE A 34 1.78 3.76 3.08
C ILE A 34 2.60 4.46 4.15
N ARG A 35 3.56 5.31 3.76
CA ARG A 35 4.43 6.05 4.68
C ARG A 35 4.25 7.55 4.50
N CYS A 36 3.94 8.25 5.60
CA CYS A 36 4.00 9.70 5.69
C CYS A 36 5.45 10.18 5.51
N ARG A 37 5.68 11.18 4.65
CA ARG A 37 7.03 11.74 4.45
C ARG A 37 7.52 12.57 5.63
N ASP A 38 6.60 13.21 6.35
CA ASP A 38 6.97 14.15 7.40
C ASP A 38 7.33 13.41 8.70
N CYS A 39 6.38 12.66 9.27
CA CYS A 39 6.62 11.97 10.55
C CYS A 39 7.02 10.50 10.41
N GLY A 40 7.05 9.95 9.20
CA GLY A 40 7.43 8.54 8.97
C GLY A 40 6.38 7.51 9.39
N PHE A 41 5.23 7.92 9.95
CA PHE A 41 4.14 7.01 10.30
C PHE A 41 3.78 6.14 9.09
N THR A 42 3.71 4.84 9.32
CA THR A 42 3.56 3.85 8.25
C THR A 42 2.42 2.90 8.54
N ARG A 43 1.47 2.79 7.60
CA ARG A 43 0.43 1.76 7.60
C ARG A 43 0.84 0.60 6.70
N TYR A 44 0.58 -0.61 7.16
CA TYR A 44 0.80 -1.84 6.42
C TYR A 44 -0.53 -2.56 6.25
N TYR A 45 -0.83 -2.94 5.01
CA TYR A 45 -1.97 -3.78 4.67
C TYR A 45 -1.42 -5.04 4.01
N ALA A 46 -1.91 -6.20 4.43
CA ALA A 46 -1.60 -7.49 3.82
C ALA A 46 -2.84 -8.01 3.11
N PHE A 47 -2.64 -8.55 1.91
CA PHE A 47 -3.68 -9.19 1.12
C PHE A 47 -3.57 -10.70 1.28
N HIS A 48 -4.69 -11.34 1.58
CA HIS A 48 -4.84 -12.78 1.44
C HIS A 48 -5.55 -13.04 0.11
N MET A 49 -4.77 -13.27 -0.94
CA MET A 49 -5.32 -13.63 -2.26
C MET A 49 -5.55 -15.13 -2.34
N VAL A 50 -6.67 -15.52 -2.95
CA VAL A 50 -6.99 -16.90 -3.27
C VAL A 50 -7.21 -16.98 -4.77
N ASP A 51 -6.38 -17.75 -5.46
CA ASP A 51 -6.63 -18.14 -6.85
C ASP A 51 -7.70 -19.22 -6.84
N LEU A 52 -8.93 -18.86 -7.23
CA LEU A 52 -9.99 -19.84 -7.43
C LEU A 52 -9.78 -20.52 -8.79
N PRO A 53 -9.95 -21.85 -8.89
CA PRO A 53 -9.92 -22.51 -10.18
C PRO A 53 -11.02 -21.93 -11.08
N ALA A 54 -10.77 -21.90 -12.39
CA ALA A 54 -11.80 -21.55 -13.36
C ALA A 54 -13.01 -22.47 -13.17
N LYS A 55 -14.22 -21.90 -13.15
CA LYS A 55 -15.45 -22.69 -13.15
C LYS A 55 -15.42 -23.59 -14.38
N THR A 56 -15.49 -24.89 -14.15
CA THR A 56 -15.84 -25.86 -15.18
C THR A 56 -17.37 -25.94 -15.18
N ASP A 57 -17.97 -25.61 -16.33
CA ASP A 57 -19.42 -25.75 -16.55
C ASP A 57 -19.83 -27.23 -16.61
#